data_AF-A0A1Q2YLX2-F1
#
_entry.id   AF-A0A1Q2YLX2-F1
#
_cell.length_a   1.000
_cell.length_b   1.000
_cell.length_c   1.000
_cell.angle_alpha   90.00
_cell.angle_beta   90.00
_cell.angle_gamma   90.00
#
_symmetry.space_group_name_H-M   'P 1'
#
loop_
_entity.id
_entity.type
_entity.pdbx_description
1 polymer ?
#
loop_
_entity_poly.entity_id
_entity_poly.type
_entity_poly.pdbx_seq_one_letter_code
_entity_poly.pdbx_strand_id
1 'polypeptide(L)'
;MKLVNYLLSVIPFACITLADALIQTSVVGCNINAISSDEGFDGVFYQFTDIATSVYSDPGFYGEGYKAGTVIGTASDITNINFSVPGGEQNLFGINVNTSSFAIEFTGYFKGKFTSNIPIFSLHLSSY
;
A
#
# COMPACT_ATOMS: atom_id res chain seq x y z
N MET A 1 34.61 21.98 -58.65
CA MET A 1 33.19 22.10 -58.29
C MET A 1 32.66 20.75 -57.84
N LYS A 2 32.60 20.53 -56.52
CA LYS A 2 31.60 19.74 -55.77
C LYS A 2 32.04 19.71 -54.31
N LEU A 3 31.44 20.61 -53.51
CA LEU A 3 31.37 20.52 -52.06
C LEU A 3 30.53 19.30 -51.69
N VAL A 4 30.95 18.50 -50.71
CA VAL A 4 30.02 17.72 -49.89
C VAL A 4 30.48 17.76 -48.44
N ASN A 5 29.50 18.06 -47.59
CA ASN A 5 29.57 18.50 -46.20
C ASN A 5 29.93 17.41 -45.18
N TYR A 6 30.47 17.91 -44.08
CA TYR A 6 30.64 17.31 -42.74
C TYR A 6 29.44 16.49 -42.26
N LEU A 7 29.73 15.44 -41.49
CA LEU A 7 28.88 15.01 -40.37
C LEU A 7 29.78 14.51 -39.24
N LEU A 8 29.98 15.37 -38.24
CA LEU A 8 30.47 15.02 -36.91
C LEU A 8 29.45 14.10 -36.25
N SER A 9 29.84 12.85 -35.96
CA SER A 9 29.05 11.97 -35.09
C SER A 9 29.33 12.31 -33.64
N VAL A 10 28.46 13.11 -33.04
CA VAL A 10 28.29 13.21 -31.59
C VAL A 10 26.95 12.54 -31.27
N ILE A 11 26.83 11.89 -30.11
CA ILE A 11 25.61 11.56 -29.32
C ILE A 11 25.69 10.10 -28.80
N PRO A 12 25.32 9.79 -27.53
CA PRO A 12 25.27 10.64 -26.34
C PRO A 12 25.95 10.01 -25.10
N PHE A 13 26.33 10.89 -24.19
CA PHE A 13 26.50 10.58 -22.77
C PHE A 13 25.17 10.00 -22.24
N ALA A 14 25.17 8.76 -21.76
CA ALA A 14 24.03 8.24 -21.02
C ALA A 14 23.86 9.08 -19.76
N CYS A 15 22.83 9.92 -19.74
CA CYS A 15 22.41 10.64 -18.55
C CYS A 15 21.90 9.59 -17.57
N ILE A 16 22.70 9.27 -16.55
CA ILE A 16 22.26 8.50 -15.40
C ILE A 16 21.23 9.38 -14.71
N THR A 17 19.95 9.13 -14.96
CA THR A 17 18.89 9.69 -14.14
C THR A 17 19.02 9.02 -12.77
N LEU A 18 19.68 9.71 -11.84
CA LEU A 18 19.47 9.47 -10.41
C LEU A 18 17.98 9.74 -10.18
N ALA A 19 17.21 8.69 -9.97
CA ALA A 19 15.88 8.83 -9.40
C ALA A 19 16.10 9.44 -8.01
N ASP A 20 15.89 10.76 -7.90
CA ASP A 20 15.78 11.43 -6.60
C ASP A 20 14.61 10.77 -5.88
N ALA A 21 14.95 9.84 -4.98
CA ALA A 21 14.04 9.43 -3.93
C ALA A 21 13.77 10.69 -3.11
N LEU A 22 12.66 11.36 -3.38
CA LEU A 22 12.12 12.42 -2.54
C LEU A 22 12.01 11.85 -1.12
N ILE A 23 12.99 12.16 -0.28
CA ILE A 23 12.88 11.95 1.15
C ILE A 23 11.72 12.85 1.57
N GLN A 24 10.58 12.25 1.97
CA GLN A 24 9.48 13.01 2.56
C GLN A 24 10.01 13.73 3.81
N THR A 25 10.31 15.02 3.67
CA THR A 25 10.87 15.84 4.76
C THR A 25 9.81 16.27 5.79
N SER A 26 8.53 15.98 5.53
CA SER A 26 7.45 16.24 6.47
C SER A 26 6.32 15.23 6.31
N VAL A 27 5.97 14.55 7.41
CA VAL A 27 4.70 13.85 7.55
C VAL A 27 3.65 14.90 7.92
N VAL A 28 2.54 14.96 7.19
CA VAL A 28 1.41 15.83 7.56
C VAL A 28 0.75 15.22 8.80
N GLY A 29 0.94 15.87 9.95
CA GLY A 29 0.24 15.50 11.19
C GLY A 29 -1.18 16.05 11.20
N CYS A 30 -2.12 15.28 11.73
CA CYS A 30 -3.47 15.75 12.01
C CYS A 30 -3.53 16.33 13.44
N ASN A 31 -4.38 17.35 13.67
CA ASN A 31 -4.64 17.85 15.02
C ASN A 31 -5.44 16.80 15.82
N ILE A 32 -4.75 16.09 16.71
CA ILE A 32 -5.28 14.99 17.52
C ILE A 32 -6.39 15.38 18.51
N ASN A 33 -6.61 16.66 18.79
CA ASN A 33 -7.69 17.10 19.67
C ASN A 33 -9.09 16.94 19.05
N ALA A 34 -9.17 16.59 17.76
CA ALA A 34 -10.40 16.33 17.03
C ALA A 34 -10.52 14.86 16.57
N ILE A 35 -9.62 13.98 16.99
CA ILE A 35 -9.56 12.57 16.59
C ILE A 35 -9.99 11.70 17.77
N SER A 36 -10.84 10.69 17.52
CA SER A 36 -11.28 9.77 18.58
C SER A 36 -10.08 9.13 19.27
N SER A 37 -10.19 8.95 20.59
CA SER A 37 -9.16 8.29 21.41
C SER A 37 -9.33 6.77 21.48
N ASP A 38 -10.34 6.21 20.79
CA ASP A 38 -10.60 4.78 20.77
C ASP A 38 -9.40 4.04 20.15
N GLU A 39 -8.99 2.95 20.81
CA GLU A 39 -7.79 2.21 20.42
C GLU A 39 -8.12 1.18 19.34
N GLY A 40 -7.37 1.21 18.23
CA GLY A 40 -7.44 0.20 17.19
C GLY A 40 -7.56 0.79 15.79
N PHE A 41 -7.60 -0.11 14.81
CA PHE A 41 -7.92 0.20 13.41
C PHE A 41 -9.36 -0.16 13.11
N ASP A 42 -9.96 0.58 12.18
CA ASP A 42 -11.12 0.13 11.43
C ASP A 42 -10.63 -0.66 10.21
N GLY A 43 -11.30 -1.76 9.91
CA GLY A 43 -11.01 -2.64 8.78
C GLY A 43 -12.20 -2.77 7.85
N VAL A 44 -11.99 -2.56 6.55
CA VAL A 44 -12.97 -2.87 5.50
C VAL A 44 -12.50 -4.08 4.69
N PHE A 45 -13.36 -5.08 4.53
CA PHE A 45 -13.02 -6.35 3.90
C PHE A 45 -13.62 -6.43 2.50
N TYR A 46 -12.76 -6.66 1.52
CA TYR A 46 -13.11 -6.79 0.11
C TYR A 46 -12.88 -8.23 -0.37
N GLN A 47 -13.88 -8.82 -1.01
CA GLN A 47 -13.82 -10.16 -1.59
C GLN A 47 -13.84 -10.09 -3.11
N PHE A 48 -13.03 -10.94 -3.74
CA PHE A 48 -12.98 -11.09 -5.19
C PHE A 48 -13.40 -12.50 -5.60
N THR A 49 -14.14 -12.61 -6.69
CA THR A 49 -14.48 -13.90 -7.30
C THR A 49 -13.24 -14.61 -7.85
N ASP A 50 -12.32 -13.83 -8.43
CA ASP A 50 -11.01 -14.27 -8.87
C ASP A 50 -10.07 -13.05 -8.82
N ILE A 51 -8.82 -13.28 -8.43
CA ILE A 51 -7.78 -12.25 -8.38
C ILE A 51 -6.56 -12.76 -9.15
N ALA A 52 -6.25 -12.12 -10.27
CA ALA A 52 -5.10 -12.52 -11.06
C ALA A 52 -3.82 -12.31 -10.24
N THR A 53 -2.94 -13.31 -10.19
CA THR A 53 -1.69 -13.25 -9.40
C THR A 53 -0.79 -12.06 -9.76
N SER A 54 -0.94 -11.52 -10.98
CA SER A 54 -0.24 -10.31 -11.42
C SER A 54 -0.54 -9.07 -10.57
N VAL A 55 -1.75 -8.97 -9.98
CA VAL A 55 -2.14 -7.75 -9.23
C VAL A 55 -1.41 -7.63 -7.90
N TYR A 56 -0.86 -8.72 -7.34
CA TYR A 56 -0.04 -8.67 -6.12
C TYR A 56 1.28 -7.91 -6.29
N SER A 57 1.67 -7.63 -7.54
CA SER A 57 2.84 -6.79 -7.85
C SER A 57 2.47 -5.42 -8.42
N ASP A 58 1.17 -5.15 -8.60
CA ASP A 58 0.68 -3.92 -9.24
C ASP A 58 0.46 -2.81 -8.20
N PRO A 59 1.25 -1.72 -8.23
CA PRO A 59 1.05 -0.59 -7.32
C PRO A 59 -0.33 0.06 -7.48
N GLY A 60 -0.93 0.01 -8.68
CA GLY A 60 -2.27 0.53 -8.93
C GLY A 60 -3.35 -0.24 -8.18
N PHE A 61 -3.15 -1.56 -8.01
CA PHE A 61 -4.02 -2.38 -7.17
C PHE A 61 -3.99 -1.90 -5.72
N TYR A 62 -2.80 -1.71 -5.13
CA TYR A 62 -2.65 -1.25 -3.73
C TYR A 62 -2.98 0.22 -3.51
N GLY A 63 -2.94 1.06 -4.55
CA GLY A 63 -3.38 2.46 -4.45
C GLY A 63 -4.88 2.55 -4.23
N GLU A 64 -5.67 2.04 -5.17
CA GLU A 64 -7.14 2.11 -5.11
C GLU A 64 -7.83 0.90 -5.78
N GLY A 65 -7.11 0.10 -6.57
CA GLY A 65 -7.71 -1.00 -7.36
C GLY A 65 -8.35 -2.10 -6.52
N TYR A 66 -7.89 -2.33 -5.28
CA TYR A 66 -8.51 -3.28 -4.36
C TYR A 66 -9.97 -2.96 -4.03
N LYS A 67 -10.39 -1.69 -4.17
CA LYS A 67 -11.77 -1.26 -3.88
C LYS A 67 -12.79 -1.76 -4.92
N ALA A 68 -12.32 -2.36 -6.02
CA ALA A 68 -13.19 -3.03 -6.99
C ALA A 68 -13.81 -4.35 -6.46
N GLY A 69 -13.28 -4.89 -5.37
CA GLY A 69 -13.85 -6.07 -4.70
C GLY A 69 -15.20 -5.77 -4.03
N THR A 70 -15.98 -6.82 -3.76
CA THR A 70 -17.25 -6.69 -3.03
C THR A 70 -16.97 -6.52 -1.55
N VAL A 71 -17.54 -5.49 -0.92
CA VAL A 71 -17.46 -5.33 0.54
C VAL A 71 -18.27 -6.44 1.21
N ILE A 72 -17.61 -7.25 2.02
CA ILE A 72 -18.23 -8.38 2.74
C ILE A 72 -18.41 -8.11 4.23
N GLY A 73 -17.77 -7.06 4.75
CA GLY A 73 -17.88 -6.69 6.15
C GLY A 73 -16.94 -5.57 6.57
N THR A 74 -17.18 -5.09 7.78
CA THR A 74 -16.36 -4.09 8.46
C THR A 74 -16.14 -4.52 9.90
N ALA A 75 -14.95 -4.29 10.42
CA ALA A 75 -14.63 -4.51 11.84
C ALA A 75 -13.94 -3.28 12.42
N SER A 76 -14.18 -3.02 13.71
CA SER A 76 -13.58 -1.90 14.45
C SER A 76 -12.80 -2.42 15.65
N ASP A 77 -12.08 -1.53 16.34
CA ASP A 77 -11.28 -1.84 17.53
C ASP A 77 -10.20 -2.92 17.29
N ILE A 78 -9.66 -2.99 16.06
CA ILE A 78 -8.65 -3.98 15.70
C ILE A 78 -7.29 -3.53 16.24
N THR A 79 -6.83 -4.16 17.32
CA THR A 79 -5.56 -3.81 17.97
C THR A 79 -4.37 -4.65 17.52
N ASN A 80 -4.60 -5.80 16.89
CA ASN A 80 -3.56 -6.66 16.34
C ASN A 80 -3.84 -7.01 14.88
N ILE A 81 -3.08 -6.41 13.96
CA ILE A 81 -3.23 -6.60 12.51
C ILE A 81 -2.33 -7.71 11.95
N ASN A 82 -1.49 -8.34 12.78
CA ASN A 82 -0.63 -9.44 12.34
C ASN A 82 -1.39 -10.77 12.44
N PHE A 83 -1.51 -11.47 11.31
CA PHE A 83 -2.17 -12.77 11.24
C PHE A 83 -1.47 -13.69 10.23
N SER A 84 -1.68 -15.00 10.39
CA SER A 84 -1.28 -16.04 9.43
C SER A 84 -2.40 -17.07 9.39
N VAL A 85 -3.00 -17.26 8.23
CA VAL A 85 -4.14 -18.14 8.04
C VAL A 85 -3.95 -18.98 6.79
N PRO A 86 -4.44 -20.24 6.76
CA PRO A 86 -4.43 -21.03 5.54
C PRO A 86 -5.42 -20.46 4.51
N GLY A 87 -5.32 -20.94 3.27
CA GLY A 87 -6.30 -20.67 2.22
C GLY A 87 -7.70 -21.23 2.54
N GLY A 88 -8.73 -20.62 1.96
CA GLY A 88 -10.14 -21.00 2.13
C GLY A 88 -10.94 -20.08 3.04
N GLU A 89 -12.10 -20.53 3.51
CA GLU A 89 -12.96 -19.72 4.38
C GLU A 89 -12.39 -19.61 5.80
N GLN A 90 -12.14 -18.38 6.25
CA GLN A 90 -11.60 -18.07 7.58
C GLN A 90 -12.39 -16.94 8.22
N ASN A 91 -12.44 -16.92 9.56
CA ASN A 91 -12.95 -15.78 10.30
C ASN A 91 -11.80 -14.85 10.68
N LEU A 92 -11.77 -13.64 10.10
CA LEU A 92 -10.82 -12.59 10.41
C LEU A 92 -11.56 -11.44 11.06
N PHE A 93 -11.25 -11.15 12.33
CA PHE A 93 -11.82 -10.03 13.07
C PHE A 93 -13.37 -10.04 13.14
N GLY A 94 -13.98 -11.23 13.17
CA GLY A 94 -15.43 -11.40 13.17
C GLY A 94 -16.06 -11.50 11.78
N ILE A 95 -15.29 -11.28 10.71
CA ILE A 95 -15.77 -11.35 9.32
C ILE A 95 -15.35 -12.68 8.70
N ASN A 96 -16.29 -13.39 8.07
CA ASN A 96 -15.97 -14.58 7.28
C ASN A 96 -15.46 -14.16 5.90
N VAL A 97 -14.25 -14.60 5.55
CA VAL A 97 -13.52 -14.20 4.35
C VAL A 97 -12.97 -15.44 3.67
N ASN A 98 -13.07 -15.52 2.34
CA ASN A 98 -12.28 -16.47 1.57
C ASN A 98 -10.87 -15.91 1.37
N THR A 99 -9.91 -16.48 2.10
CA THR A 99 -8.52 -15.99 2.15
C THR A 99 -7.72 -16.26 0.88
N SER A 100 -8.32 -16.94 -0.11
CA SER A 100 -7.69 -17.19 -1.42
C SER A 100 -7.72 -15.96 -2.33
N SER A 101 -8.63 -15.01 -2.09
CA SER A 101 -8.86 -13.86 -2.98
C SER A 101 -9.54 -12.68 -2.28
N PHE A 102 -8.81 -12.00 -1.40
CA PHE A 102 -9.35 -10.90 -0.59
C PHE A 102 -8.36 -9.72 -0.45
N ALA A 103 -8.88 -8.58 -0.02
CA ALA A 103 -8.09 -7.45 0.46
C ALA A 103 -8.72 -6.90 1.76
N ILE A 104 -7.88 -6.32 2.62
CA ILE A 104 -8.31 -5.59 3.82
C ILE A 104 -7.71 -4.20 3.78
N GLU A 105 -8.55 -3.18 3.88
CA GLU A 105 -8.12 -1.80 4.13
C GLU A 105 -8.18 -1.56 5.64
N PHE A 106 -7.03 -1.32 6.27
CA PHE A 106 -6.97 -0.87 7.67
C PHE A 106 -6.79 0.64 7.70
N THR A 107 -7.70 1.34 8.36
CA THR A 107 -7.65 2.79 8.57
C THR A 107 -7.58 3.11 10.06
N GLY A 108 -6.74 4.07 10.43
CA GLY A 108 -6.60 4.50 11.81
C GLY A 108 -5.54 5.58 11.96
N TYR A 109 -5.42 6.13 13.17
CA TYR A 109 -4.43 7.14 13.49
C TYR A 109 -3.32 6.56 14.37
N PHE A 110 -2.08 6.65 13.90
CA PHE A 110 -0.94 6.30 14.72
C PHE A 110 -0.57 7.45 15.65
N LYS A 111 -0.63 7.22 16.97
CA LYS A 111 -0.19 8.19 17.99
C LYS A 111 1.17 7.77 18.56
N GLY A 112 2.23 8.38 18.05
CA GLY A 112 3.57 8.19 18.60
C GLY A 112 3.68 8.67 20.04
N LYS A 113 4.18 7.82 20.95
CA LYS A 113 4.41 8.18 22.36
C LYS A 113 5.64 9.07 22.56
N PHE A 114 6.56 9.08 21.61
CA PHE A 114 7.82 9.84 21.67
C PHE A 114 8.05 10.59 20.36
N THR A 115 8.67 11.78 20.45
CA THR A 115 8.94 12.67 19.31
C THR A 115 10.15 12.25 18.48
N SER A 116 10.85 11.18 18.84
CA SER A 116 12.02 10.67 18.12
C SER A 116 11.68 9.45 17.25
N ASN A 117 12.03 9.53 15.96
CA ASN A 117 12.05 8.44 14.96
C ASN A 117 11.05 7.31 15.20
N ILE A 118 9.81 7.52 14.76
CA ILE A 118 8.82 6.46 14.61
C ILE A 118 9.15 5.73 13.31
N PRO A 119 9.63 4.47 13.32
CA PRO A 119 9.70 3.69 12.10
C PRO A 119 8.28 3.46 11.59
N ILE A 120 7.95 4.02 10.42
CA ILE A 120 6.73 3.66 9.70
C ILE A 120 7.00 2.30 9.06
N PHE A 121 6.30 1.27 9.54
CA PHE A 121 6.35 -0.06 8.92
C PHE A 121 5.44 -0.06 7.70
N SER A 122 6.02 -0.18 6.50
CA SER A 122 5.27 -0.51 5.31
C SER A 122 4.91 -1.99 5.36
N LEU A 123 3.62 -2.29 5.60
CA LEU A 123 3.10 -3.66 5.54
C LEU A 123 2.97 -4.07 4.08
N HIS A 124 3.90 -4.90 3.60
CA HIS A 124 3.76 -5.62 2.34
C HIS A 124 3.21 -7.02 2.68
N LEU A 125 1.89 -7.19 2.60
CA LEU A 125 1.25 -8.50 2.70
C LEU A 125 1.39 -9.18 1.32
N SER A 126 2.32 -10.12 1.22
CA SER A 126 2.42 -11.05 0.08
C SER A 126 1.96 -12.42 0.56
N SER A 127 0.80 -12.88 0.09
CA SER A 127 0.41 -14.29 0.18
C SER A 127 1.12 -15.08 -0.93
N TYR A 128 1.70 -16.23 -0.57
CA TYR A 128 2.26 -17.21 -1.51
C TYR A 128 1.19 -18.16 -2.02
#